data_AF-A0A1I0HA45-F1
#
_entry.id   AF-A0A1I0HA45-F1
#
_cell.length_a   1.000
_cell.length_b   1.000
_cell.length_c   1.000
_cell.angle_alpha   90.00
_cell.angle_beta   90.00
_cell.angle_gamma   90.00
#
_symmetry.space_group_name_H-M   'P 1'
#
loop_
_entity.id
_entity.type
_entity.pdbx_description
1 polymer ?
#
loop_
_entity_poly.entity_id
_entity_poly.type
_entity_poly.pdbx_seq_one_letter_code
_entity_poly.pdbx_strand_id
1 'polypeptide(L)'
;EWGLEELVEYAHVRWPIEQFHKDAKQVLGMDQFEGRTWTGWNHHVSVVLMTYSFLMTERAAQGAAARLPPFSQVARIAIHEMAVRTVEEQGVDRQTAERVAEAMLRGFTDW
;
A
#
# COMPACT_ATOMS: atom_id res chain seq x y z
N GLU A 1 25.34 -30.63 0.70
CA GLU A 1 23.89 -30.95 0.67
C GLU A 1 23.21 -29.98 1.63
N TRP A 2 22.04 -29.46 1.27
CA TRP A 2 21.35 -28.47 2.10
C TRP A 2 20.75 -29.13 3.35
N GLY A 3 20.90 -28.50 4.51
CA GLY A 3 20.27 -28.93 5.77
C GLY A 3 18.77 -28.62 5.80
N LEU A 4 18.02 -29.26 6.72
CA LEU A 4 16.60 -28.99 6.89
C LEU A 4 16.35 -27.52 7.29
N GLU A 5 17.20 -26.97 8.16
CA GLU A 5 17.14 -25.58 8.61
C GLU A 5 17.31 -24.60 7.45
N GLU A 6 18.28 -24.85 6.56
CA GLU A 6 18.52 -24.01 5.37
C GLU A 6 17.33 -24.06 4.40
N LEU A 7 16.72 -25.25 4.22
CA LEU A 7 15.52 -25.42 3.40
C LEU A 7 14.31 -24.69 3.99
N VAL A 8 14.14 -24.70 5.32
CA VAL A 8 13.06 -23.97 6.00
C VAL A 8 13.25 -22.46 5.90
N GLU A 9 14.48 -21.96 6.06
CA GLU A 9 14.79 -20.55 5.86
C GLU A 9 14.48 -20.12 4.42
N TYR A 10 14.88 -20.94 3.44
CA TYR A 10 14.60 -20.67 2.04
C TYR A 10 13.09 -20.73 1.70
N ALA A 11 12.33 -21.61 2.36
CA ALA A 11 10.89 -21.65 2.18
C ALA A 11 10.22 -20.36 2.71
N HIS A 12 10.72 -19.80 3.82
CA HIS A 12 10.17 -18.57 4.39
C HIS A 12 10.43 -17.32 3.56
N VAL A 13 11.53 -17.25 2.78
CA VAL A 13 11.78 -16.09 1.89
C VAL A 13 10.79 -15.97 0.72
N ARG A 14 9.96 -17.00 0.48
CA ARG A 14 8.86 -16.92 -0.49
C ARG A 14 7.74 -15.98 -0.04
N TRP A 15 7.43 -15.94 1.26
CA TRP A 15 6.31 -15.15 1.77
C TRP A 15 6.41 -13.65 1.45
N PRO A 16 7.58 -12.99 1.57
CA PRO A 16 7.79 -11.62 1.09
C PRO A 16 7.35 -11.38 -0.36
N ILE A 17 7.50 -12.36 -1.26
CA ILE A 17 7.09 -12.23 -2.67
C ILE A 17 5.55 -12.21 -2.78
N GLU A 18 4.87 -13.10 -2.06
CA GLU A 18 3.39 -13.14 -2.05
C GLU A 18 2.81 -11.87 -1.43
N GLN A 19 3.42 -11.40 -0.34
CA GLN A 19 3.05 -10.15 0.31
C GLN A 19 3.27 -8.95 -0.62
N PHE A 20 4.41 -8.89 -1.33
CA PHE A 20 4.66 -7.88 -2.36
C PHE A 20 3.56 -7.86 -3.42
N HIS A 21 3.20 -9.01 -3.99
CA HIS A 21 2.16 -9.06 -5.03
C HIS A 21 0.80 -8.58 -4.53
N LYS A 22 0.45 -8.93 -3.29
CA LYS A 22 -0.79 -8.47 -2.65
C LYS A 22 -0.79 -6.95 -2.49
N ASP A 23 0.26 -6.42 -1.89
CA ASP A 23 0.39 -4.99 -1.60
C ASP A 23 0.51 -4.15 -2.88
N ALA A 24 1.30 -4.59 -3.86
CA ALA A 24 1.44 -3.91 -5.13
C ALA A 24 0.11 -3.78 -5.88
N LYS A 25 -0.70 -4.84 -5.90
CA LYS A 25 -2.03 -4.81 -6.54
C LYS A 25 -3.03 -4.00 -5.73
N GLN A 26 -3.26 -4.39 -4.49
CA GLN A 26 -4.38 -3.89 -3.68
C GLN A 26 -4.15 -2.49 -3.14
N VAL A 27 -2.89 -2.04 -3.01
CA VAL A 27 -2.56 -0.73 -2.43
C VAL A 27 -1.92 0.21 -3.44
N LEU A 28 -0.97 -0.27 -4.24
CA LEU A 28 -0.24 0.56 -5.21
C LEU A 28 -0.87 0.59 -6.61
N GLY A 29 -1.96 -0.16 -6.83
CA GLY A 29 -2.68 -0.14 -8.09
C GLY A 29 -1.97 -0.83 -9.25
N MET A 30 -1.15 -1.86 -8.99
CA MET A 30 -0.48 -2.63 -10.05
C MET A 30 -1.46 -3.23 -11.05
N ASP A 31 -2.67 -3.59 -10.61
CA ASP A 31 -3.75 -4.14 -11.43
C ASP A 31 -4.74 -3.09 -11.95
N GLN A 32 -4.49 -1.79 -11.69
CA GLN A 32 -5.35 -0.67 -12.09
C GLN A 32 -4.85 0.04 -13.36
N PHE A 33 -4.01 -0.62 -14.16
CA PHE A 33 -3.55 -0.05 -15.43
C PHE A 33 -4.59 -0.25 -16.54
N GLU A 34 -5.18 0.85 -17.02
CA GLU A 34 -6.25 0.82 -18.04
C GLU A 34 -5.75 0.99 -19.49
N GLY A 35 -4.46 1.24 -19.69
CA GLY A 35 -3.87 1.43 -21.02
C GLY A 35 -3.73 0.13 -21.82
N ARG A 36 -3.49 0.25 -23.12
CA ARG A 36 -3.36 -0.90 -24.05
C ARG A 36 -2.00 -1.05 -24.74
N THR A 37 -1.01 -0.28 -24.30
CA THR A 37 0.34 -0.35 -24.87
C THR A 37 1.28 -1.06 -23.92
N TRP A 38 2.15 -1.91 -24.48
CA TRP A 38 3.19 -2.59 -23.72
C TRP A 38 4.11 -1.60 -23.00
N THR A 39 4.51 -0.53 -23.68
CA THR A 39 5.35 0.53 -23.09
C THR A 39 4.65 1.23 -21.92
N GLY A 40 3.36 1.54 -22.05
CA GLY A 40 2.59 2.16 -20.96
C GLY A 40 2.51 1.25 -19.74
N TRP A 41 2.24 -0.04 -19.95
CA TRP A 41 2.20 -1.03 -18.87
C TRP A 41 3.57 -1.17 -18.19
N ASN A 42 4.66 -1.21 -18.95
CA ASN A 42 6.01 -1.28 -18.38
C ASN A 42 6.33 -0.06 -17.52
N HIS A 43 6.00 1.15 -17.99
CA HIS A 43 6.19 2.36 -17.20
C HIS A 43 5.38 2.31 -15.89
N HIS A 44 4.11 1.93 -15.96
CA HIS A 44 3.24 1.77 -14.79
C HIS A 44 3.84 0.81 -13.76
N VAL A 45 4.17 -0.41 -14.19
CA VAL A 45 4.74 -1.42 -13.29
C VAL A 45 6.09 -0.96 -12.73
N SER A 46 6.93 -0.31 -13.53
CA SER A 46 8.23 0.21 -13.06
C SER A 46 8.07 1.24 -11.95
N VAL A 47 7.10 2.16 -12.08
CA VAL A 47 6.80 3.15 -11.03
C VAL A 47 6.26 2.45 -9.78
N VAL A 48 5.32 1.51 -9.92
CA VAL A 48 4.80 0.73 -8.77
C VAL A 48 5.92 0.00 -8.03
N LEU A 49 6.83 -0.66 -8.75
CA LEU A 49 7.98 -1.36 -8.16
C LEU A 49 8.93 -0.40 -7.45
N MET A 50 9.19 0.78 -8.03
CA MET A 50 10.03 1.80 -7.43
C MET A 50 9.40 2.34 -6.14
N THR A 51 8.09 2.64 -6.15
CA THR A 51 7.35 3.09 -4.97
C THR A 51 7.34 2.01 -3.87
N TYR A 52 7.10 0.75 -4.22
CA TYR A 52 7.14 -0.34 -3.24
C TYR A 52 8.53 -0.47 -2.61
N SER A 53 9.59 -0.44 -3.42
CA SER A 53 10.97 -0.54 -2.95
C SER A 53 11.34 0.60 -2.01
N PHE A 54 10.93 1.83 -2.34
CA PHE A 54 11.09 2.99 -1.47
C PHE A 54 10.40 2.78 -0.12
N LEU A 55 9.11 2.40 -0.12
CA LEU A 55 8.35 2.19 1.11
C LEU A 55 8.91 1.06 1.97
N MET A 56 9.39 -0.03 1.37
CA MET A 56 10.03 -1.12 2.11
C MET A 56 11.38 -0.69 2.69
N THR A 57 12.12 0.17 2.00
CA THR A 57 13.37 0.74 2.52
C THR A 57 13.09 1.62 3.74
N GLU A 58 12.08 2.49 3.67
CA GLU A 58 11.65 3.32 4.81
C GLU A 58 11.18 2.47 5.99
N ARG A 59 10.43 1.38 5.73
CA ARG A 59 10.01 0.43 6.77
C ARG A 59 11.20 -0.29 7.41
N ALA A 60 12.17 -0.72 6.62
CA ALA A 60 13.37 -1.39 7.12
C ALA A 60 14.22 -0.44 7.99
N ALA A 61 14.28 0.84 7.63
CA ALA A 61 15.00 1.86 8.39
C ALA A 61 14.44 2.08 9.82
N GLN A 62 13.17 1.74 10.08
CA GLN A 62 12.57 1.79 11.42
C GLN A 62 13.08 0.67 12.36
N GLY A 63 13.81 -0.31 11.82
CA GLY A 63 14.40 -1.42 12.57
C GLY A 63 13.44 -2.59 12.81
N ALA A 64 14.00 -3.79 12.96
CA ALA A 64 13.22 -5.05 13.07
C ALA A 64 12.30 -5.13 14.31
N ALA A 65 12.57 -4.33 15.34
CA ALA A 65 11.75 -4.27 16.54
C ALA A 65 10.49 -3.38 16.36
N ALA A 66 10.45 -2.55 15.32
CA ALA A 66 9.30 -1.70 15.05
C ALA A 66 8.10 -2.54 14.61
N ARG A 67 7.02 -2.51 15.39
CA ARG A 67 5.74 -3.12 15.01
C ARG A 67 4.97 -2.17 14.10
N LEU A 68 5.37 -2.15 12.83
CA LEU A 68 4.71 -1.33 11.83
C LEU A 68 3.37 -1.97 11.41
N PRO A 69 2.30 -1.19 11.26
CA PRO A 69 1.03 -1.70 10.77
C PRO A 69 1.16 -2.26 9.34
N PRO A 70 0.28 -3.20 8.93
CA PRO A 70 0.22 -3.69 7.55
C PRO A 70 0.06 -2.54 6.56
N PHE A 71 0.56 -2.71 5.33
CA PHE A 71 0.55 -1.62 4.36
C PHE A 71 -0.87 -1.19 3.99
N SER A 72 -1.80 -2.13 3.87
CA SER A 72 -3.22 -1.84 3.71
C SER A 72 -3.71 -0.85 4.76
N GLN A 73 -3.44 -1.07 6.04
CA GLN A 73 -3.83 -0.19 7.14
C GLN A 73 -3.25 1.23 7.02
N VAL A 74 -1.97 1.35 6.66
CA VAL A 74 -1.34 2.66 6.42
C VAL A 74 -2.03 3.40 5.29
N ALA A 75 -2.34 2.70 4.19
CA ALA A 75 -3.07 3.30 3.08
C ALA A 75 -4.48 3.76 3.50
N ARG A 76 -5.21 2.99 4.33
CA ARG A 76 -6.51 3.43 4.87
C ARG A 76 -6.39 4.76 5.61
N ILE A 77 -5.42 4.85 6.50
CA ILE A 77 -5.19 6.04 7.33
C ILE A 77 -4.83 7.23 6.45
N ALA A 78 -3.93 7.03 5.48
CA ALA A 78 -3.52 8.08 4.55
C ALA A 78 -4.70 8.57 3.69
N ILE A 79 -5.48 7.65 3.10
CA ILE A 79 -6.65 7.98 2.27
C ILE A 79 -7.72 8.72 3.10
N HIS A 80 -8.00 8.23 4.31
CA HIS A 80 -8.93 8.89 5.23
C HIS A 80 -8.46 10.32 5.54
N GLU A 81 -7.22 10.48 5.99
CA GLU A 81 -6.66 11.78 6.33
C GLU A 81 -6.62 12.74 5.13
N MET A 82 -6.29 12.24 3.94
CA MET A 82 -6.37 13.03 2.71
C MET A 82 -7.80 13.49 2.44
N ALA A 83 -8.78 12.59 2.52
CA ALA A 83 -10.18 12.93 2.30
C ALA A 83 -10.68 13.98 3.32
N VAL A 84 -10.31 13.86 4.60
CA VAL A 84 -10.67 14.87 5.60
C VAL A 84 -10.06 16.23 5.25
N ARG A 85 -8.76 16.28 4.92
CA ARG A 85 -8.08 17.54 4.56
C ARG A 85 -8.72 18.20 3.34
N THR A 86 -9.09 17.43 2.33
CA THR A 86 -9.80 17.95 1.15
C THR A 86 -11.14 18.60 1.51
N VAL A 87 -11.85 18.10 2.52
CA VAL A 87 -13.09 18.72 3.00
C VAL A 87 -12.82 19.95 3.87
N GLU A 88 -11.78 19.90 4.73
CA GLU A 88 -11.35 21.04 5.55
C GLU A 88 -10.93 22.25 4.69
N GLU A 89 -10.32 22.00 3.53
CA GLU A 89 -9.97 23.05 2.55
C GLU A 89 -11.18 23.85 2.04
N GLN A 90 -12.41 23.32 2.20
CA GLN A 90 -13.65 24.02 1.87
C GLN A 90 -14.19 24.89 3.02
N GLY A 91 -13.44 25.02 4.12
CA GLY A 91 -13.81 25.83 5.29
C GLY A 91 -14.74 25.10 6.27
N VAL A 92 -14.80 23.77 6.18
CA VAL A 92 -15.60 22.91 7.06
C VAL A 92 -14.80 22.56 8.32
N ASP A 93 -15.46 22.46 9.47
CA ASP A 93 -14.80 22.05 10.72
C ASP A 93 -14.36 20.57 10.68
N ARG A 94 -13.30 20.22 11.43
CA ARG A 94 -12.71 18.87 11.45
C ARG A 94 -13.73 17.76 11.72
N GLN A 95 -14.64 17.95 12.67
CA GLN A 95 -15.63 16.93 13.05
C GLN A 95 -16.62 16.69 11.91
N THR A 96 -17.09 17.76 11.26
CA THR A 96 -17.95 17.64 10.08
C THR A 96 -17.17 17.06 8.90
N ALA A 97 -15.91 17.45 8.70
CA ALA A 97 -15.05 16.95 7.64
C ALA A 97 -14.77 15.44 7.77
N GLU A 98 -14.53 14.94 8.99
CA GLU A 98 -14.39 13.50 9.28
C GLU A 98 -15.64 12.72 8.89
N ARG A 99 -16.81 13.17 9.32
CA ARG A 99 -18.08 12.54 8.98
C ARG A 99 -18.36 12.54 7.47
N VAL A 100 -18.01 13.62 6.77
CA VAL A 100 -18.15 13.72 5.32
C VAL A 100 -17.15 12.80 4.61
N ALA A 101 -15.89 12.77 5.04
CA ALA A 101 -14.86 11.89 4.50
C ALA A 101 -15.23 10.40 4.67
N GLU A 102 -15.73 10.01 5.84
CA GLU A 102 -16.28 8.67 6.07
C GLU A 102 -17.41 8.35 5.09
N ALA A 103 -18.35 9.29 4.88
CA ALA A 103 -19.44 9.11 3.94
C ALA A 103 -18.95 9.00 2.47
N MET A 104 -17.94 9.78 2.08
CA MET A 104 -17.31 9.72 0.76
C MET A 104 -16.65 8.36 0.54
N LEU A 105 -15.87 7.88 1.51
CA LEU A 105 -15.08 6.66 1.37
C LEU A 105 -15.92 5.38 1.44
N ARG A 106 -17.14 5.43 2.02
CA ARG A 106 -18.08 4.29 2.02
C ARG A 106 -18.44 3.77 0.62
N GLY A 107 -18.35 4.59 -0.42
CA GLY A 107 -18.72 4.21 -1.80
C GLY A 107 -17.59 3.65 -2.66
N PHE A 108 -16.33 3.83 -2.25
CA PHE A 108 -15.15 3.49 -3.07
C PHE A 108 -14.43 2.21 -2.64
N THR A 109 -14.91 1.58 -1.57
CA THR A 109 -14.17 0.54 -0.85
C THR A 109 -15.13 -0.34 -0.08
N ASP A 110 -15.00 -1.66 -0.21
CA ASP A 110 -15.66 -2.64 0.67
C ASP A 110 -14.98 -2.58 2.04
N TRP A 111 -15.39 -1.62 2.87
CA TRP A 111 -14.91 -1.43 4.26
C TRP A 111 -15.67 -2.29 5.26
#